data_AF-A0A2S4UAC2-F1
#
_entry.id   AF-A0A2S4UAC2-F1
#
_cell.length_a   1.000
_cell.length_b   1.000
_cell.length_c   1.000
_cell.angle_alpha   90.00
_cell.angle_beta   90.00
_cell.angle_gamma   90.00
#
_symmetry.space_group_name_H-M   'P 1'
#
loop_
_entity.id
_entity.type
_entity.pdbx_description
1 polymer ?
#
loop_
_entity_poly.entity_id
_entity_poly.type
_entity_poly.pdbx_seq_one_letter_code
_entity_poly.pdbx_strand_id
1 'polypeptide(L)'
;PLSHINLGGGPNHDRIGFRYWLTPGPFNQLNEIPGSTGRFLAFWSVLVQAAFSYQGTEIVALAAGEAENPRKNVPKAINKVFYRILIFYVGGMTVVGLLVPYNSPDLLGGTGDAASSPFVIAIKSAGISVLPDIVNVVILTAVFSAANSDLYAGSRILFGLSSDRMAPRLFSRCTGNGVPVAGIALTALFGLLSYMNVNTSGGTVFQWFSNISSISGLITWWSILLAYIRFYHGLKYNGVDRNTLDYRAPFQPWLSYFGLTMATLIIVFNGFQVFLRGGWSASKFVAAYISLPIFALFFIGWKISHKTAFVRVDQMDFETGRRELDLMDAMEREKEVKPVGKLQKFLHWVRFFLPFMLICHILS
;
A
#
# COMPACT_ATOMS: atom_id res chain seq x y z
N PRO A 1 -7.11 -6.97 -23.08
CA PRO A 1 -7.42 -5.81 -23.96
C PRO A 1 -6.17 -5.01 -24.38
N LEU A 2 -5.39 -4.48 -23.43
CA LEU A 2 -4.23 -3.63 -23.71
C LEU A 2 -3.07 -4.36 -24.42
N SER A 3 -2.82 -5.62 -24.06
CA SER A 3 -1.84 -6.47 -24.75
C SER A 3 -2.19 -6.73 -26.22
N HIS A 4 -3.49 -6.77 -26.57
CA HIS A 4 -3.94 -6.90 -27.96
C HIS A 4 -3.68 -5.62 -28.76
N ILE A 5 -3.88 -4.45 -28.15
CA ILE A 5 -3.54 -3.16 -28.78
C ILE A 5 -2.03 -3.12 -29.09
N ASN A 6 -1.18 -3.58 -28.17
CA ASN A 6 0.27 -3.60 -28.40
C ASN A 6 0.70 -4.43 -29.62
N LEU A 7 -0.06 -5.48 -29.94
CA LEU A 7 0.20 -6.38 -31.07
C LEU A 7 -0.50 -5.96 -32.37
N GLY A 8 -1.14 -4.78 -32.42
CA GLY A 8 -1.84 -4.29 -33.61
C GLY A 8 -3.31 -4.70 -33.73
N GLY A 9 -3.92 -5.17 -32.63
CA GLY A 9 -5.35 -5.52 -32.57
C GLY A 9 -6.27 -4.32 -32.37
N GLY A 10 -5.77 -3.09 -32.42
CA GLY A 10 -6.58 -1.88 -32.38
C GLY A 10 -7.16 -1.51 -33.76
N PRO A 11 -8.21 -0.66 -33.82
CA PRO A 11 -8.77 -0.12 -35.06
C PRO A 11 -7.74 0.47 -36.04
N ASN A 12 -6.65 1.03 -35.49
CA ASN A 12 -5.57 1.63 -36.27
C ASN A 12 -4.61 0.59 -36.89
N HIS A 13 -4.76 -0.70 -36.55
CA HIS A 13 -3.91 -1.83 -36.96
C HIS A 13 -2.38 -1.64 -36.74
N ASP A 14 -1.97 -0.61 -35.99
CA ASP A 14 -0.57 -0.31 -35.73
C ASP A 14 0.00 -1.21 -34.63
N ARG A 15 1.10 -1.89 -34.94
CA ARG A 15 1.85 -2.70 -33.97
C ARG A 15 2.89 -1.82 -33.28
N ILE A 16 2.62 -1.50 -32.02
CA ILE A 16 3.53 -0.70 -31.17
C ILE A 16 4.75 -1.54 -30.76
N GLY A 17 4.54 -2.73 -30.19
CA GLY A 17 5.63 -3.59 -29.73
C GLY A 17 6.49 -2.92 -28.64
N PHE A 18 7.79 -2.78 -28.90
CA PHE A 18 8.75 -2.10 -27.99
C PHE A 18 9.14 -0.71 -28.47
N ARG A 19 8.39 -0.12 -29.41
CA ARG A 19 8.73 1.16 -30.06
C ARG A 19 9.09 2.25 -29.05
N TYR A 20 8.27 2.45 -28.01
CA TYR A 20 8.49 3.49 -26.99
C TYR A 20 9.61 3.17 -26.00
N TRP A 21 9.97 1.89 -25.84
CA TRP A 21 11.11 1.47 -25.01
C TRP A 21 12.44 1.60 -25.76
N LEU A 22 12.42 1.67 -27.09
CA LEU A 22 13.59 2.00 -27.90
C LEU A 22 13.73 3.51 -28.08
N THR A 23 12.62 4.19 -28.41
CA THR A 23 12.58 5.64 -28.65
C THR A 23 11.27 6.20 -28.08
N PRO A 24 11.27 7.04 -27.03
CA PRO A 24 12.41 7.76 -26.43
C PRO A 24 13.29 6.96 -25.44
N GLY A 25 12.89 5.74 -25.07
CA GLY A 25 13.60 4.92 -24.09
C GLY A 25 12.80 4.74 -22.79
N PRO A 26 13.24 3.85 -21.87
CA PRO A 26 12.47 3.49 -20.69
C PRO A 26 12.61 4.46 -19.51
N PHE A 27 13.64 5.32 -19.50
CA PHE A 27 13.93 6.23 -18.39
C PHE A 27 13.91 7.68 -18.83
N ASN A 28 13.14 8.50 -18.13
CA ASN A 28 13.17 9.95 -18.25
C ASN A 28 14.47 10.53 -17.66
N GLN A 29 14.85 11.73 -18.10
CA GLN A 29 15.88 12.56 -17.48
C GLN A 29 15.22 13.58 -16.55
N LEU A 30 15.49 13.53 -15.25
CA LEU A 30 14.94 14.50 -14.31
C LEU A 30 15.50 15.90 -14.58
N ASN A 31 14.63 16.91 -14.75
CA ASN A 31 14.99 18.31 -14.97
C ASN A 31 16.02 18.51 -16.08
N GLU A 32 15.96 17.70 -17.15
CA GLU A 32 16.88 17.75 -18.28
C GLU A 32 18.36 17.52 -17.91
N ILE A 33 18.64 16.97 -16.71
CA ILE A 33 19.99 16.60 -16.30
C ILE A 33 20.45 15.44 -17.19
N PRO A 34 21.53 15.58 -17.99
CA PRO A 34 21.94 14.53 -18.92
C PRO A 34 22.62 13.36 -18.21
N GLY A 35 22.69 12.21 -18.91
CA GLY A 35 23.49 11.06 -18.50
C GLY A 35 22.79 10.08 -17.56
N SER A 36 23.58 9.27 -16.84
CA SER A 36 23.10 8.27 -15.89
C SER A 36 22.52 8.88 -14.62
N THR A 37 23.04 10.05 -14.20
CA THR A 37 22.59 10.76 -13.01
C THR A 37 21.15 11.24 -13.13
N GLY A 38 20.77 11.87 -14.25
CA GLY A 38 19.38 12.32 -14.45
C GLY A 38 18.38 11.17 -14.47
N ARG A 39 18.74 10.02 -15.06
CA ARG A 39 17.93 8.78 -15.05
C ARG A 39 17.79 8.20 -13.65
N PHE A 40 18.87 8.17 -12.87
CA PHE A 40 18.82 7.71 -11.48
C PHE A 40 17.94 8.61 -10.62
N LEU A 41 18.05 9.93 -10.74
CA LEU A 41 17.21 10.86 -9.99
C LEU A 41 15.74 10.77 -10.41
N ALA A 42 15.46 10.55 -11.70
CA ALA A 42 14.11 10.29 -12.18
C ALA A 42 13.53 9.00 -11.57
N PHE A 43 14.30 7.91 -11.59
CA PHE A 43 13.94 6.66 -10.92
C PHE A 43 13.72 6.83 -9.42
N TRP A 44 14.60 7.57 -8.74
CA TRP A 44 14.47 7.84 -7.31
C TRP A 44 13.19 8.64 -6.99
N SER A 45 12.86 9.63 -7.82
CA SER A 45 11.69 10.49 -7.61
C SER A 45 10.35 9.75 -7.63
N VAL A 46 10.26 8.61 -8.32
CA VAL A 46 9.03 7.82 -8.40
C VAL A 46 8.89 6.78 -7.29
N LEU A 47 9.93 6.54 -6.48
CA LEU A 47 9.88 5.55 -5.40
C LEU A 47 8.85 5.89 -4.33
N VAL A 48 8.61 7.17 -4.07
CA VAL A 48 7.61 7.65 -3.11
C VAL A 48 6.21 7.35 -3.64
N GLN A 49 5.93 7.69 -4.90
CA GLN A 49 4.65 7.36 -5.55
C GLN A 49 4.45 5.84 -5.72
N ALA A 50 5.53 5.09 -5.94
CA ALA A 50 5.47 3.64 -5.94
C ALA A 50 5.10 3.11 -4.54
N ALA A 51 5.70 3.64 -3.48
CA ALA A 51 5.36 3.28 -2.10
C ALA A 51 3.89 3.56 -1.78
N PHE A 52 3.34 4.70 -2.22
CA PHE A 52 1.91 5.01 -2.13
C PHE A 52 1.05 3.87 -2.71
N SER A 53 1.37 3.42 -3.92
CA SER A 53 0.59 2.39 -4.61
C SER A 53 0.66 1.03 -3.91
N TYR A 54 1.77 0.73 -3.23
CA TYR A 54 1.94 -0.52 -2.48
C TYR A 54 1.39 -0.47 -1.04
N GLN A 55 0.85 0.66 -0.61
CA GLN A 55 0.21 0.78 0.69
C GLN A 55 -1.06 -0.08 0.78
N GLY A 56 -1.48 -0.44 1.99
CA GLY A 56 -2.68 -1.27 2.22
C GLY A 56 -2.41 -2.78 2.31
N THR A 57 -1.18 -3.23 2.06
CA THR A 57 -0.80 -4.64 2.31
C THR A 57 -0.86 -4.99 3.80
N GLU A 58 -0.63 -4.01 4.67
CA GLU A 58 -0.78 -4.09 6.12
C GLU A 58 -2.22 -4.31 6.59
N ILE A 59 -3.23 -4.02 5.77
CA ILE A 59 -4.63 -4.23 6.13
C ILE A 59 -4.94 -5.72 6.31
N VAL A 60 -4.20 -6.60 5.64
CA VAL A 60 -4.28 -8.06 5.86
C VAL A 60 -3.97 -8.42 7.32
N ALA A 61 -3.04 -7.70 7.96
CA ALA A 61 -2.70 -7.91 9.36
C ALA A 61 -3.79 -7.35 10.31
N LEU A 62 -4.44 -6.25 9.96
CA LEU A 62 -5.59 -5.73 10.71
C LEU A 62 -6.78 -6.70 10.62
N ALA A 63 -7.08 -7.19 9.42
CA ALA A 63 -8.14 -8.14 9.18
C ALA A 63 -7.85 -9.52 9.79
N ALA A 64 -6.59 -9.85 10.07
CA ALA A 64 -6.21 -11.12 10.71
C ALA A 64 -6.86 -11.31 12.09
N GLY A 65 -7.07 -10.23 12.85
CA GLY A 65 -7.71 -10.29 14.17
C GLY A 65 -9.20 -10.64 14.12
N GLU A 66 -9.84 -10.51 12.95
CA GLU A 66 -11.26 -10.79 12.72
C GLU A 66 -11.46 -11.95 11.72
N ALA A 67 -10.37 -12.53 11.22
CA ALA A 67 -10.41 -13.60 10.24
C ALA A 67 -10.71 -14.95 10.91
N GLU A 68 -11.62 -15.72 10.31
CA GLU A 68 -11.79 -17.13 10.65
C GLU A 68 -10.51 -17.90 10.32
N ASN A 69 -10.03 -18.78 11.21
CA ASN A 69 -8.83 -19.58 10.97
C ASN A 69 -7.58 -18.75 10.56
N PRO A 70 -7.13 -17.77 11.37
CA PRO A 70 -6.10 -16.82 10.97
C PRO A 70 -4.78 -17.51 10.63
N ARG A 71 -4.39 -18.58 11.36
CA ARG A 71 -3.15 -19.33 11.07
C ARG A 71 -3.09 -19.95 9.68
N LYS A 72 -4.24 -20.25 9.07
CA LYS A 72 -4.31 -20.82 7.72
C LYS A 72 -4.61 -19.76 6.66
N ASN A 73 -5.47 -18.81 7.00
CA ASN A 73 -5.98 -17.83 6.04
C ASN A 73 -5.05 -16.64 5.86
N VAL A 74 -4.35 -16.21 6.91
CA VAL A 74 -3.36 -15.11 6.82
C VAL A 74 -2.18 -15.49 5.91
N PRO A 75 -1.51 -16.66 6.05
CA PRO A 75 -0.40 -17.01 5.16
C PRO A 75 -0.83 -17.14 3.70
N LYS A 76 -2.04 -17.67 3.46
CA LYS A 76 -2.62 -17.75 2.11
C LYS A 76 -2.89 -16.36 1.53
N ALA A 77 -3.44 -15.45 2.34
CA ALA A 77 -3.71 -14.08 1.92
C ALA A 77 -2.40 -13.35 1.57
N ILE A 78 -1.36 -13.47 2.40
CA ILE A 78 -0.04 -12.89 2.14
C ILE A 78 0.52 -13.35 0.79
N ASN A 79 0.51 -14.67 0.53
CA ASN A 79 0.98 -15.21 -0.74
C ASN A 79 0.17 -14.70 -1.94
N LYS A 80 -1.16 -14.60 -1.81
CA LYS A 80 -2.01 -14.03 -2.88
C LYS A 80 -1.70 -12.56 -3.14
N VAL A 81 -1.48 -11.76 -2.10
CA VAL A 81 -1.12 -10.34 -2.23
C VAL A 81 0.20 -10.18 -2.99
N PHE A 82 1.19 -11.04 -2.73
CA PHE A 82 2.46 -11.03 -3.47
C PHE A 82 2.27 -11.25 -4.98
N TYR A 83 1.52 -12.29 -5.37
CA TYR A 83 1.23 -12.54 -6.80
C TYR A 83 0.36 -11.46 -7.43
N ARG A 84 -0.58 -10.89 -6.66
CA ARG A 84 -1.40 -9.74 -7.09
C ARG A 84 -0.52 -8.54 -7.44
N ILE A 85 0.45 -8.20 -6.59
CA ILE A 85 1.42 -7.13 -6.85
C ILE A 85 2.21 -7.40 -8.12
N LEU A 86 2.78 -8.61 -8.26
CA LEU A 86 3.62 -8.92 -9.42
C LEU A 86 2.85 -8.87 -10.74
N ILE A 87 1.64 -9.43 -10.78
CA ILE A 87 0.87 -9.52 -12.03
C ILE A 87 0.21 -8.18 -12.38
N PHE A 88 -0.51 -7.57 -11.43
CA PHE A 88 -1.33 -6.39 -11.74
C PHE A 88 -0.53 -5.09 -11.72
N TYR A 89 0.42 -4.95 -10.79
CA TYR A 89 1.18 -3.70 -10.65
C TYR A 89 2.35 -3.71 -11.62
N VAL A 90 3.25 -4.70 -11.51
CA VAL A 90 4.43 -4.75 -12.38
C VAL A 90 4.02 -5.10 -13.81
N GLY A 91 3.21 -6.15 -14.00
CA GLY A 91 2.73 -6.54 -15.32
C GLY A 91 1.87 -5.46 -15.98
N GLY A 92 0.91 -4.87 -15.25
CA GLY A 92 0.05 -3.80 -15.75
C GLY A 92 0.85 -2.55 -16.17
N MET A 93 1.76 -2.08 -15.31
CA MET A 93 2.61 -0.93 -15.63
C MET A 93 3.58 -1.20 -16.78
N THR A 94 4.06 -2.44 -16.93
CA THR A 94 4.90 -2.83 -18.07
C THR A 94 4.12 -2.71 -19.38
N VAL A 95 2.88 -3.22 -19.41
CA VAL A 95 2.02 -3.10 -20.61
C VAL A 95 1.72 -1.65 -20.93
N VAL A 96 1.39 -0.83 -19.93
CA VAL A 96 1.15 0.61 -20.12
C VAL A 96 2.38 1.32 -20.64
N GLY A 97 3.57 1.06 -20.07
CA GLY A 97 4.81 1.67 -20.51
C GLY A 97 5.22 1.27 -21.94
N LEU A 98 4.71 0.15 -22.46
CA LEU A 98 4.88 -0.23 -23.87
C LEU A 98 3.92 0.52 -24.79
N LEU A 99 2.74 0.91 -24.30
CA LEU A 99 1.67 1.52 -25.09
C LEU A 99 1.73 3.05 -25.14
N VAL A 100 2.26 3.69 -24.10
CA VAL A 100 2.31 5.15 -24.00
C VAL A 100 3.75 5.59 -23.71
N PRO A 101 4.34 6.47 -24.54
CA PRO A 101 5.68 6.97 -24.27
C PRO A 101 5.66 7.91 -23.06
N TYR A 102 6.69 7.86 -22.22
CA TYR A 102 6.75 8.66 -20.98
C TYR A 102 6.70 10.18 -21.23
N ASN A 103 7.05 10.63 -22.44
CA ASN A 103 7.07 12.03 -22.85
C ASN A 103 5.80 12.49 -23.57
N SER A 104 4.72 11.71 -23.54
CA SER A 104 3.45 12.10 -24.15
C SER A 104 2.91 13.41 -23.53
N PRO A 105 2.51 14.41 -24.35
CA PRO A 105 1.87 15.63 -23.84
C PRO A 105 0.60 15.34 -23.04
N ASP A 106 -0.14 14.28 -23.39
CA ASP A 106 -1.35 13.87 -22.67
C ASP A 106 -1.05 13.35 -21.26
N LEU A 107 0.18 12.87 -21.02
CA LEU A 107 0.66 12.47 -19.69
C LEU A 107 1.19 13.68 -18.90
N LEU A 108 1.93 14.57 -19.55
CA LEU A 108 2.68 15.66 -18.90
C LEU A 108 1.87 16.95 -18.72
N GLY A 109 0.87 17.18 -19.58
CA GLY A 109 0.02 18.37 -19.59
C GLY A 109 -1.43 18.11 -19.17
N GLY A 110 -1.76 16.89 -18.73
CA GLY A 110 -3.11 16.53 -18.30
C GLY A 110 -3.58 17.31 -17.07
N THR A 111 -4.90 17.46 -16.89
CA THR A 111 -5.53 18.23 -15.79
C THR A 111 -5.28 17.64 -14.39
N GLY A 112 -4.61 16.49 -14.30
CA GLY A 112 -4.42 15.74 -13.06
C GLY A 112 -5.62 14.87 -12.68
N ASP A 113 -6.63 14.78 -13.56
CA ASP A 113 -7.84 13.97 -13.35
C ASP A 113 -7.73 12.59 -14.01
N ALA A 114 -8.73 11.72 -13.78
CA ALA A 114 -8.80 10.36 -14.31
C ALA A 114 -8.61 10.25 -15.83
N ALA A 115 -8.95 11.31 -16.57
CA ALA A 115 -8.74 11.41 -18.03
C ALA A 115 -7.25 11.41 -18.45
N SER A 116 -6.35 11.76 -17.54
CA SER A 116 -4.89 11.75 -17.75
C SER A 116 -4.27 10.38 -17.42
N SER A 117 -5.10 9.38 -17.09
CA SER A 117 -4.63 8.03 -16.79
C SER A 117 -3.94 7.42 -18.01
N PRO A 118 -2.72 6.89 -17.86
CA PRO A 118 -2.01 6.20 -18.96
C PRO A 118 -2.83 5.08 -19.61
N PHE A 119 -3.68 4.40 -18.84
CA PHE A 119 -4.58 3.37 -19.33
C PHE A 119 -5.65 3.95 -20.26
N VAL A 120 -6.23 5.09 -19.88
CA VAL A 120 -7.22 5.81 -20.69
C VAL A 120 -6.58 6.38 -21.93
N ILE A 121 -5.40 6.98 -21.82
CA ILE A 121 -4.62 7.52 -22.93
C ILE A 121 -4.31 6.42 -23.94
N ALA A 122 -3.80 5.26 -23.52
CA ALA A 122 -3.51 4.13 -24.41
C ALA A 122 -4.74 3.69 -25.22
N ILE A 123 -5.91 3.66 -24.59
CA ILE A 123 -7.17 3.27 -25.22
C ILE A 123 -7.65 4.34 -26.22
N LYS A 124 -7.51 5.61 -25.85
CA LYS A 124 -7.89 6.75 -26.69
C LYS A 124 -6.99 6.85 -27.93
N SER A 125 -5.68 6.69 -27.75
CA SER A 125 -4.70 6.63 -28.85
C SER A 125 -4.92 5.43 -29.77
N ALA A 126 -5.52 4.35 -29.28
CA ALA A 126 -5.92 3.19 -30.09
C ALA A 126 -7.19 3.43 -30.92
N GLY A 127 -7.90 4.55 -30.75
CA GLY A 127 -9.10 4.90 -31.52
C GLY A 127 -10.40 4.25 -31.00
N ILE A 128 -10.42 3.75 -29.76
CA ILE A 128 -11.62 3.11 -29.18
C ILE A 128 -12.42 4.17 -28.40
N SER A 129 -13.59 4.55 -28.90
CA SER A 129 -14.36 5.70 -28.39
C SER A 129 -15.15 5.42 -27.10
N VAL A 130 -15.69 4.21 -26.93
CA VAL A 130 -16.58 3.88 -25.78
C VAL A 130 -15.80 3.40 -24.54
N LEU A 131 -14.63 2.81 -24.76
CA LEU A 131 -13.86 2.16 -23.70
C LEU A 131 -13.28 3.13 -22.64
N PRO A 132 -12.89 4.39 -22.96
CA PRO A 132 -12.48 5.39 -21.97
C PRO A 132 -13.53 5.66 -20.89
N ASP A 133 -14.81 5.80 -21.26
CA ASP A 133 -15.88 6.11 -20.30
C ASP A 133 -16.16 4.95 -19.35
N ILE A 134 -16.14 3.72 -19.88
CA ILE A 134 -16.25 2.50 -19.06
C ILE A 134 -15.09 2.43 -18.05
N VAL A 135 -13.86 2.68 -18.50
CA VAL A 135 -12.68 2.67 -17.63
C VAL A 135 -12.78 3.76 -16.55
N ASN A 136 -13.27 4.95 -16.89
CA ASN A 136 -13.48 6.01 -15.91
C ASN A 136 -14.52 5.63 -14.85
N VAL A 137 -15.65 5.03 -15.23
CA VAL A 137 -16.67 4.54 -14.27
C VAL A 137 -16.09 3.45 -13.36
N VAL A 138 -15.29 2.55 -13.91
CA VAL A 138 -14.62 1.50 -13.12
C VAL A 138 -13.61 2.11 -12.14
N ILE A 139 -12.80 3.09 -12.56
CA ILE A 139 -11.86 3.80 -11.69
C ILE A 139 -12.59 4.51 -10.56
N LEU A 140 -13.67 5.24 -10.85
CA LEU A 140 -14.45 5.94 -9.82
C LEU A 140 -15.08 4.97 -8.81
N THR A 141 -15.59 3.84 -9.30
CA THR A 141 -16.14 2.79 -8.44
C THR A 141 -15.06 2.18 -7.53
N ALA A 142 -13.86 1.93 -8.07
CA ALA A 142 -12.72 1.44 -7.29
C ALA A 142 -12.31 2.45 -6.21
N VAL A 143 -12.12 3.73 -6.57
CA VAL A 143 -11.75 4.79 -5.62
C VAL A 143 -12.77 4.92 -4.48
N PHE A 144 -14.08 4.85 -4.77
CA PHE A 144 -15.12 4.90 -3.74
C PHE A 144 -15.00 3.73 -2.76
N SER A 145 -14.72 2.56 -3.30
CA SER A 145 -14.58 1.32 -2.56
C SER A 145 -13.33 1.33 -1.68
N ALA A 146 -12.18 1.78 -2.21
CA ALA A 146 -10.94 2.03 -1.47
C ALA A 146 -11.15 3.00 -0.30
N ALA A 147 -11.85 4.11 -0.54
CA ALA A 147 -12.17 5.08 0.50
C ALA A 147 -12.98 4.46 1.66
N ASN A 148 -13.91 3.55 1.35
CA ASN A 148 -14.66 2.83 2.38
C ASN A 148 -13.77 1.89 3.20
N SER A 149 -12.81 1.20 2.57
CA SER A 149 -11.82 0.40 3.31
C SER A 149 -10.92 1.23 4.21
N ASP A 150 -10.47 2.38 3.74
CA ASP A 150 -9.58 3.24 4.54
C ASP A 150 -10.30 3.81 5.76
N LEU A 151 -11.58 4.15 5.64
CA LEU A 151 -12.44 4.50 6.78
C LEU A 151 -12.56 3.34 7.78
N TYR A 152 -12.79 2.12 7.29
CA TYR A 152 -12.83 0.92 8.13
C TYR A 152 -11.48 0.71 8.84
N ALA A 153 -10.37 0.68 8.11
CA ALA A 153 -9.04 0.44 8.64
C ALA A 153 -8.63 1.51 9.67
N GLY A 154 -8.81 2.78 9.36
CA GLY A 154 -8.51 3.89 10.26
C GLY A 154 -9.32 3.83 11.56
N SER A 155 -10.61 3.47 11.46
CA SER A 155 -11.46 3.32 12.65
C SER A 155 -11.02 2.16 13.56
N ARG A 156 -10.55 1.05 12.98
CA ARG A 156 -10.05 -0.12 13.73
C ARG A 156 -8.69 0.12 14.36
N ILE A 157 -7.80 0.86 13.69
CA ILE A 157 -6.53 1.29 14.27
C ILE A 157 -6.78 2.17 15.51
N LEU A 158 -7.68 3.15 15.41
CA LEU A 158 -8.03 4.02 16.54
C LEU A 158 -8.69 3.24 17.68
N PHE A 159 -9.56 2.27 17.36
CA PHE A 159 -10.16 1.38 18.34
C PHE A 159 -9.11 0.54 19.08
N GLY A 160 -8.16 -0.06 18.36
CA GLY A 160 -7.07 -0.84 18.95
C GLY A 160 -6.19 0.02 19.87
N LEU A 161 -5.74 1.18 19.39
CA LEU A 161 -4.99 2.14 20.19
C LEU A 161 -5.74 2.57 21.45
N SER A 162 -7.05 2.81 21.36
CA SER A 162 -7.86 3.19 22.53
C SER A 162 -8.05 2.04 23.50
N SER A 163 -8.13 0.80 23.02
CA SER A 163 -8.27 -0.40 23.85
C SER A 163 -7.00 -0.64 24.67
N ASP A 164 -5.84 -0.37 24.07
CA ASP A 164 -4.52 -0.40 24.72
C ASP A 164 -4.21 0.86 25.55
N ARG A 165 -5.20 1.76 25.72
CA ARG A 165 -5.08 3.05 26.44
C ARG A 165 -4.04 4.00 25.84
N MET A 166 -3.72 3.83 24.55
CA MET A 166 -2.84 4.70 23.77
C MET A 166 -3.58 5.86 23.09
N ALA A 167 -4.90 5.77 22.98
CA ALA A 167 -5.78 6.82 22.48
C ALA A 167 -6.93 7.11 23.46
N PRO A 168 -7.62 8.27 23.34
CA PRO A 168 -8.77 8.59 24.18
C PRO A 168 -9.86 7.50 24.12
N ARG A 169 -10.42 7.15 25.28
CA ARG A 169 -11.47 6.12 25.45
C ARG A 169 -12.74 6.34 24.61
N LEU A 170 -12.89 7.51 24.00
CA LEU A 170 -13.96 7.78 23.05
C LEU A 170 -13.89 6.83 21.84
N PHE A 171 -12.68 6.46 21.39
CA PHE A 171 -12.50 5.62 20.20
C PHE A 171 -12.73 4.12 20.46
N SER A 172 -12.66 3.66 21.72
CA SER A 172 -13.05 2.30 22.11
C SER A 172 -14.57 2.11 22.28
N ARG A 173 -15.38 3.16 22.12
CA ARG A 173 -16.85 3.04 22.18
C ARG A 173 -17.40 2.55 20.85
N CYS A 174 -18.05 1.40 20.87
CA CYS A 174 -18.74 0.82 19.72
C CYS A 174 -20.26 0.90 19.86
N THR A 175 -20.95 0.88 18.72
CA THR A 175 -22.40 0.65 18.66
C THR A 175 -22.73 -0.81 19.04
N GLY A 176 -24.02 -1.13 19.20
CA GLY A 176 -24.47 -2.51 19.46
C GLY A 176 -24.02 -3.54 18.41
N ASN A 177 -23.69 -3.08 17.20
CA ASN A 177 -23.17 -3.91 16.10
C ASN A 177 -21.63 -3.91 16.02
N GLY A 178 -20.92 -3.40 17.03
CA GLY A 178 -19.45 -3.43 17.09
C GLY A 178 -18.76 -2.39 16.20
N VAL A 179 -19.42 -1.28 15.86
CA VAL A 179 -18.86 -0.24 14.96
C VAL A 179 -18.33 0.96 15.76
N PRO A 180 -17.03 1.32 15.63
CA PRO A 180 -16.43 2.46 16.35
C PRO A 180 -16.71 3.80 15.65
N VAL A 181 -17.90 4.37 15.90
CA VAL A 181 -18.40 5.58 15.20
C VAL A 181 -17.49 6.80 15.38
N ALA A 182 -16.90 7.00 16.55
CA ALA A 182 -15.97 8.11 16.79
C ALA A 182 -14.71 8.02 15.92
N GLY A 183 -14.22 6.79 15.66
CA GLY A 183 -13.09 6.56 14.77
C GLY A 183 -13.45 6.90 13.32
N ILE A 184 -14.61 6.42 12.86
CA ILE A 184 -15.13 6.70 11.51
C ILE A 184 -15.32 8.22 11.31
N ALA A 185 -15.91 8.90 12.29
CA ALA A 185 -16.14 10.35 12.21
C ALA A 185 -14.81 11.11 12.09
N LEU A 186 -13.81 10.77 12.91
CA LEU A 186 -12.49 11.42 12.84
C LEU A 186 -11.83 11.21 11.48
N THR A 187 -11.83 9.97 10.96
CA THR A 187 -11.24 9.68 9.64
C THR A 187 -12.02 10.36 8.51
N ALA A 188 -13.35 10.46 8.62
CA ALA A 188 -14.18 11.13 7.62
C ALA A 188 -13.98 12.65 7.60
N LEU A 189 -13.67 13.27 8.75
CA LEU A 189 -13.37 14.70 8.82
C LEU A 189 -12.15 15.08 7.95
N PHE A 190 -11.14 14.21 7.83
CA PHE A 190 -10.02 14.46 6.92
C PHE A 190 -10.43 14.46 5.45
N GLY A 191 -11.54 13.79 5.09
CA GLY A 191 -12.13 13.87 3.76
C GLY A 191 -12.59 15.29 3.38
N LEU A 192 -12.91 16.15 4.35
CA LEU A 192 -13.25 17.55 4.10
C LEU A 192 -12.08 18.36 3.55
N LEU A 193 -10.84 17.88 3.68
CA LEU A 193 -9.68 18.51 3.06
C LEU A 193 -9.74 18.45 1.52
N SER A 194 -10.59 17.61 0.94
CA SER A 194 -10.87 17.61 -0.50
C SER A 194 -11.37 18.96 -1.03
N TYR A 195 -12.01 19.80 -0.19
CA TYR A 195 -12.45 21.15 -0.56
C TYR A 195 -11.28 22.10 -0.91
N MET A 196 -10.03 21.74 -0.59
CA MET A 196 -8.85 22.48 -1.07
C MET A 196 -8.76 22.55 -2.61
N ASN A 197 -9.40 21.61 -3.31
CA ASN A 197 -9.49 21.60 -4.77
C ASN A 197 -10.28 22.78 -5.35
N VAL A 198 -11.03 23.53 -4.54
CA VAL A 198 -11.77 24.72 -5.00
C VAL A 198 -10.82 25.84 -5.42
N ASN A 199 -9.69 26.00 -4.72
CA ASN A 199 -8.74 27.09 -4.95
C ASN A 199 -7.41 26.64 -5.55
N THR A 200 -7.18 25.34 -5.69
CA THR A 200 -5.93 24.75 -6.17
C THR A 200 -6.24 23.58 -7.10
N SER A 201 -5.44 23.36 -8.15
CA SER A 201 -5.64 22.23 -9.06
C SER A 201 -5.67 20.89 -8.31
N GLY A 202 -6.61 20.00 -8.64
CA GLY A 202 -6.76 18.68 -8.01
C GLY A 202 -5.48 17.84 -8.02
N GLY A 203 -4.73 17.87 -9.13
CA GLY A 203 -3.44 17.17 -9.23
C GLY A 203 -2.41 17.62 -8.19
N THR A 204 -2.35 18.92 -7.88
CA THR A 204 -1.40 19.45 -6.88
C THR A 204 -1.78 19.00 -5.47
N VAL A 205 -3.07 19.09 -5.12
CA VAL A 205 -3.56 18.66 -3.80
C VAL A 205 -3.38 17.14 -3.62
N PHE A 206 -3.66 16.36 -4.67
CA PHE A 206 -3.41 14.93 -4.67
C PHE A 206 -1.93 14.61 -4.43
N GLN A 207 -1.00 15.32 -5.08
CA GLN A 207 0.43 15.12 -4.87
C GLN A 207 0.86 15.42 -3.43
N TRP A 208 0.28 16.44 -2.78
CA TRP A 208 0.55 16.71 -1.37
C TRP A 208 0.09 15.57 -0.46
N PHE A 209 -1.16 15.11 -0.60
CA PHE A 209 -1.68 14.01 0.23
C PHE A 209 -1.01 12.68 -0.07
N SER A 210 -0.75 12.37 -1.34
CA SER A 210 -0.05 11.17 -1.75
C SER A 210 1.35 11.11 -1.14
N ASN A 211 2.09 12.23 -1.13
CA ASN A 211 3.41 12.29 -0.50
C ASN A 211 3.34 12.12 1.03
N ILE A 212 2.45 12.85 1.71
CA ILE A 212 2.26 12.75 3.17
C ILE A 212 1.86 11.32 3.57
N SER A 213 0.96 10.68 2.81
CA SER A 213 0.52 9.30 3.02
C SER A 213 1.67 8.32 2.81
N SER A 214 2.43 8.48 1.72
CA SER A 214 3.57 7.62 1.39
C SER A 214 4.61 7.59 2.50
N ILE A 215 4.97 8.76 3.02
CA ILE A 215 5.97 8.85 4.10
C ILE A 215 5.43 8.25 5.40
N SER A 216 4.15 8.48 5.70
CA SER A 216 3.52 7.86 6.88
C SER A 216 3.47 6.32 6.76
N GLY A 217 3.17 5.79 5.57
CA GLY A 217 3.22 4.36 5.26
C GLY A 217 4.64 3.79 5.38
N LEU A 218 5.64 4.49 4.84
CA LEU A 218 7.05 4.10 4.95
C LEU A 218 7.54 4.08 6.39
N ILE A 219 7.14 5.05 7.23
CA ILE A 219 7.45 5.05 8.67
C ILE A 219 6.79 3.86 9.38
N THR A 220 5.56 3.52 8.99
CA THR A 220 4.85 2.35 9.52
C THR A 220 5.59 1.06 9.16
N TRP A 221 5.96 0.88 7.89
CA TRP A 221 6.76 -0.28 7.46
C TRP A 221 8.15 -0.31 8.09
N TRP A 222 8.80 0.85 8.24
CA TRP A 222 10.08 0.96 8.95
C TRP A 222 9.96 0.45 10.40
N SER A 223 8.87 0.82 11.09
CA SER A 223 8.58 0.38 12.46
C SER A 223 8.31 -1.13 12.53
N ILE A 224 7.52 -1.67 11.58
CA ILE A 224 7.25 -3.11 11.47
C ILE A 224 8.54 -3.90 11.23
N LEU A 225 9.40 -3.42 10.32
CA LEU A 225 10.67 -4.08 10.00
C LEU A 225 11.63 -4.06 11.19
N LEU A 226 11.70 -2.95 11.91
CA LEU A 226 12.49 -2.85 13.14
C LEU A 226 11.96 -3.82 14.21
N ALA A 227 10.65 -3.87 14.42
CA ALA A 227 10.01 -4.81 15.34
C ALA A 227 10.30 -6.26 14.95
N TYR A 228 10.22 -6.59 13.65
CA TYR A 228 10.53 -7.92 13.14
C TYR A 228 11.99 -8.32 13.35
N ILE A 229 12.95 -7.42 13.12
CA ILE A 229 14.38 -7.70 13.36
C ILE A 229 14.61 -8.03 14.84
N ARG A 230 13.99 -7.27 15.75
CA ARG A 230 14.05 -7.55 17.20
C ARG A 230 13.39 -8.89 17.55
N PHE A 231 12.22 -9.16 16.99
CA PHE A 231 11.51 -10.43 17.15
C PHE A 231 12.37 -11.61 16.68
N TYR A 232 13.02 -11.50 15.51
CA TYR A 232 13.91 -12.52 14.97
C TYR A 232 15.07 -12.85 15.92
N HIS A 233 15.73 -11.82 16.46
CA HIS A 233 16.83 -12.02 17.43
C HIS A 233 16.32 -12.50 18.79
N GLY A 234 15.12 -12.10 19.21
CA GLY A 234 14.46 -12.61 20.41
C GLY A 234 14.15 -14.09 20.35
N LEU A 235 13.60 -14.58 19.22
CA LEU A 235 13.37 -16.01 19.02
C LEU A 235 14.68 -16.80 19.05
N LYS A 236 15.72 -16.29 18.38
CA LYS A 236 17.04 -16.92 18.34
C LYS A 236 17.67 -17.01 19.74
N TYR A 237 17.53 -15.96 20.56
CA TYR A 237 18.02 -15.95 21.93
C TYR A 237 17.30 -16.97 22.82
N ASN A 238 15.98 -17.09 22.67
CA ASN A 238 15.15 -18.03 23.46
C ASN A 238 15.13 -19.46 22.87
N GLY A 239 15.93 -19.75 21.84
CA GLY A 239 16.00 -21.09 21.24
C GLY A 239 14.73 -21.54 20.52
N VAL A 240 13.81 -20.62 20.19
CA VAL A 240 12.56 -20.94 19.49
C VAL A 240 12.84 -21.07 17.99
N ASP A 241 12.63 -22.27 17.45
CA ASP A 241 12.80 -22.51 16.02
C ASP A 241 11.71 -21.79 15.20
N ARG A 242 12.13 -21.06 14.17
CA ARG A 242 11.22 -20.35 13.26
C ARG A 242 10.34 -21.29 12.44
N ASN A 243 10.70 -22.58 12.34
CA ASN A 243 9.86 -23.58 11.68
C ASN A 243 8.58 -23.90 12.48
N THR A 244 8.49 -23.48 13.74
CA THR A 244 7.25 -23.63 14.52
C THR A 244 6.21 -22.54 14.20
N LEU A 245 6.55 -21.54 13.40
CA LEU A 245 5.64 -20.45 13.01
C LEU A 245 4.81 -20.86 11.78
N ASP A 246 3.52 -20.50 11.78
CA ASP A 246 2.61 -20.80 10.66
C ASP A 246 2.98 -20.10 9.35
N TYR A 247 3.72 -18.99 9.45
CA TYR A 247 4.29 -18.30 8.31
C TYR A 247 5.74 -17.89 8.56
N ARG A 248 6.58 -18.16 7.57
CA ARG A 248 7.99 -17.78 7.56
C ARG A 248 8.30 -17.04 6.26
N ALA A 249 8.59 -15.75 6.38
CA ALA A 249 9.11 -14.99 5.25
C ALA A 249 10.50 -15.54 4.81
N PRO A 250 10.75 -15.66 3.49
CA PRO A 250 12.02 -16.13 2.96
C PRO A 250 13.14 -15.11 3.19
N PHE A 251 14.40 -15.57 3.16
CA PHE A 251 15.61 -14.74 3.24
C PHE A 251 15.74 -13.82 4.46
N GLN A 252 15.13 -14.21 5.59
CA GLN A 252 15.23 -13.46 6.84
C GLN A 252 16.48 -13.82 7.63
N PRO A 253 17.19 -12.83 8.22
CA PRO A 253 16.77 -11.43 8.44
C PRO A 253 17.23 -10.44 7.36
N TRP A 254 17.98 -10.90 6.35
CA TRP A 254 18.58 -10.04 5.31
C TRP A 254 17.56 -9.17 4.58
N LEU A 255 16.39 -9.73 4.24
CA LEU A 255 15.34 -8.98 3.57
C LEU A 255 14.79 -7.84 4.46
N SER A 256 14.68 -8.07 5.78
CA SER A 256 14.26 -7.02 6.70
C SER A 256 15.30 -5.91 6.88
N TYR A 257 16.60 -6.23 6.87
CA TYR A 257 17.65 -5.21 6.89
C TYR A 257 17.66 -4.37 5.60
N PHE A 258 17.49 -5.02 4.45
CA PHE A 258 17.37 -4.34 3.17
C PHE A 258 16.16 -3.40 3.15
N GLY A 259 14.98 -3.90 3.53
CA GLY A 259 13.76 -3.10 3.58
C GLY A 259 13.87 -1.92 4.53
N LEU A 260 14.46 -2.12 5.72
CA LEU A 260 14.66 -1.06 6.72
C LEU A 260 15.57 0.04 6.15
N THR A 261 16.70 -0.36 5.55
CA THR A 261 17.67 0.55 4.95
C THR A 261 17.04 1.33 3.79
N MET A 262 16.33 0.65 2.90
CA MET A 262 15.70 1.29 1.74
C MET A 262 14.59 2.25 2.18
N ALA A 263 13.76 1.88 3.15
CA ALA A 263 12.75 2.76 3.71
C ALA A 263 13.38 4.01 4.34
N THR A 264 14.49 3.86 5.09
CA THR A 264 15.24 5.00 5.63
C THR A 264 15.76 5.91 4.53
N LEU A 265 16.37 5.36 3.48
CA LEU A 265 16.88 6.16 2.37
C LEU A 265 15.74 6.91 1.66
N ILE A 266 14.63 6.25 1.34
CA ILE A 266 13.49 6.90 0.67
C ILE A 266 12.93 8.03 1.54
N ILE A 267 12.77 7.81 2.84
CA ILE A 267 12.28 8.83 3.78
C ILE A 267 13.23 10.05 3.81
N VAL A 268 14.53 9.82 3.95
CA VAL A 268 15.54 10.89 4.05
C VAL A 268 15.65 11.68 2.75
N PHE A 269 15.61 11.00 1.61
CA PHE A 269 15.78 11.61 0.30
C PHE A 269 14.45 11.93 -0.41
N ASN A 270 13.30 11.83 0.25
CA ASN A 270 11.99 12.11 -0.34
C ASN A 270 11.94 13.51 -0.98
N GLY A 271 12.36 14.53 -0.22
CA GLY A 271 12.31 15.93 -0.65
C GLY A 271 13.55 16.40 -1.40
N PHE A 272 14.38 15.51 -1.97
CA PHE A 272 15.68 15.89 -2.57
C PHE A 272 15.55 16.97 -3.66
N GLN A 273 14.44 16.98 -4.42
CA GLN A 273 14.20 17.93 -5.50
C GLN A 273 14.13 19.39 -5.02
N VAL A 274 13.68 19.62 -3.77
CA VAL A 274 13.60 20.96 -3.18
C VAL A 274 14.98 21.58 -2.97
N PHE A 275 16.01 20.74 -2.84
CA PHE A 275 17.41 21.15 -2.68
C PHE A 275 18.15 21.33 -4.01
N LEU A 276 17.52 21.03 -5.15
CA LEU A 276 18.10 21.31 -6.46
C LEU A 276 18.00 22.80 -6.79
N ARG A 277 18.95 23.31 -7.59
CA ARG A 277 18.97 24.73 -8.01
C ARG A 277 17.65 25.12 -8.67
N GLY A 278 16.99 26.16 -8.15
CA GLY A 278 15.69 26.64 -8.64
C GLY A 278 14.47 25.82 -8.18
N GLY A 279 14.65 24.77 -7.37
CA GLY A 279 13.57 23.88 -6.93
C GLY A 279 12.92 24.24 -5.59
N TRP A 280 13.32 25.35 -4.94
CA TRP A 280 12.84 25.70 -3.61
C TRP A 280 11.33 25.99 -3.62
N SER A 281 10.60 25.28 -2.77
CA SER A 281 9.18 25.48 -2.55
C SER A 281 8.84 25.09 -1.11
N ALA A 282 8.38 26.05 -0.31
CA ALA A 282 8.03 25.80 1.09
C ALA A 282 6.91 24.76 1.21
N SER A 283 5.92 24.77 0.30
CA SER A 283 4.83 23.79 0.30
C SER A 283 5.33 22.38 -0.01
N LYS A 284 6.22 22.21 -1.00
CA LYS A 284 6.81 20.90 -1.31
C LYS A 284 7.74 20.41 -0.19
N PHE A 285 8.49 21.31 0.44
CA PHE A 285 9.34 20.97 1.59
C PHE A 285 8.52 20.45 2.76
N VAL A 286 7.47 21.20 3.14
CA VAL A 286 6.58 20.81 4.23
C VAL A 286 5.88 19.50 3.90
N ALA A 287 5.29 19.37 2.71
CA ALA A 287 4.62 18.12 2.31
C ALA A 287 5.57 16.90 2.34
N ALA A 288 6.86 17.08 2.00
CA ALA A 288 7.83 15.99 1.98
C ALA A 288 8.30 15.55 3.38
N TYR A 289 8.33 16.47 4.36
CA TYR A 289 8.97 16.21 5.66
C TYR A 289 8.06 16.35 6.87
N ILE A 290 6.84 16.89 6.76
CA ILE A 290 5.94 17.15 7.90
C ILE A 290 5.58 15.89 8.70
N SER A 291 5.55 14.72 8.06
CA SER A 291 5.24 13.46 8.75
C SER A 291 6.33 13.05 9.75
N LEU A 292 7.60 13.47 9.56
CA LEU A 292 8.71 13.14 10.45
C LEU A 292 8.64 13.81 11.83
N PRO A 293 8.51 15.15 11.95
CA PRO A 293 8.35 15.80 13.24
C PRO A 293 7.04 15.38 13.92
N ILE A 294 5.97 15.13 13.17
CA ILE A 294 4.72 14.61 13.74
C ILE A 294 4.97 13.23 14.38
N PHE A 295 5.59 12.31 13.64
CA PHE A 295 5.93 10.99 14.17
C PHE A 295 6.86 11.09 15.40
N ALA A 296 7.90 11.91 15.32
CA ALA A 296 8.83 12.13 16.43
C ALA A 296 8.11 12.70 17.66
N LEU A 297 7.21 13.66 17.48
CA LEU A 297 6.40 14.24 18.56
C LEU A 297 5.54 13.18 19.25
N PHE A 298 4.81 12.37 18.49
CA PHE A 298 3.98 11.31 19.06
C PHE A 298 4.82 10.21 19.72
N PHE A 299 5.90 9.78 19.09
CA PHE A 299 6.77 8.72 19.61
C PHE A 299 7.51 9.15 20.89
N ILE A 300 8.16 10.32 20.86
CA ILE A 300 8.89 10.87 22.00
C ILE A 300 7.90 11.29 23.11
N GLY A 301 6.79 11.93 22.75
CA GLY A 301 5.74 12.32 23.70
C GLY A 301 5.18 11.12 24.45
N TRP A 302 4.92 10.01 23.75
CA TRP A 302 4.50 8.76 24.38
C TRP A 302 5.57 8.19 25.32
N LYS A 303 6.82 8.12 24.85
CA LYS A 303 7.98 7.64 25.61
C LYS A 303 8.21 8.42 26.90
N ILE A 304 8.13 9.74 26.86
CA ILE A 304 8.34 10.62 28.01
C ILE A 304 7.17 10.50 28.99
N SER A 305 5.92 10.57 28.50
CA SER A 305 4.72 10.54 29.34
C SER A 305 4.55 9.21 30.07
N HIS A 306 4.74 8.09 29.37
CA HIS A 306 4.54 6.74 29.92
C HIS A 306 5.84 6.09 30.43
N LYS A 307 6.98 6.78 30.31
CA LYS A 307 8.32 6.30 30.74
C LYS A 307 8.63 4.88 30.26
N THR A 308 8.22 4.54 29.04
CA THR A 308 8.37 3.18 28.50
C THR A 308 9.81 2.91 28.06
N ALA A 309 10.33 1.71 28.32
CA ALA A 309 11.64 1.27 27.84
C ALA A 309 11.48 0.32 26.65
N PHE A 310 12.52 0.19 25.81
CA PHE A 310 12.54 -0.91 24.84
C PHE A 310 12.75 -2.23 25.60
N VAL A 311 11.89 -3.22 25.35
CA VAL A 311 12.00 -4.56 25.96
C VAL A 311 13.32 -5.19 25.53
N ARG A 312 14.19 -5.51 26.49
CA ARG A 312 15.48 -6.13 26.22
C ARG A 312 15.30 -7.55 25.69
N VAL A 313 16.26 -8.04 24.90
CA VAL A 313 16.16 -9.37 24.24
C VAL A 313 15.97 -10.50 25.25
N ASP A 314 16.62 -10.39 26.42
CA ASP A 314 16.52 -11.33 27.54
C ASP A 314 15.17 -11.31 28.27
N GLN A 315 14.37 -10.27 28.07
CA GLN A 315 13.07 -10.06 28.72
C GLN A 315 11.91 -10.27 27.75
N MET A 316 12.17 -10.69 26.51
CA MET A 316 11.12 -10.95 25.53
C MET A 316 10.43 -12.26 25.87
N ASP A 317 9.11 -12.18 26.09
CA ASP A 317 8.25 -13.31 26.38
C ASP A 317 7.60 -13.84 25.10
N PHE A 318 7.74 -15.15 24.85
CA PHE A 318 7.16 -15.86 23.71
C PHE A 318 6.20 -16.98 24.12
N GLU A 319 5.94 -17.15 25.42
CA GLU A 319 5.12 -18.23 25.98
C GLU A 319 3.77 -17.74 26.48
N THR A 320 3.70 -16.57 27.10
CA THR A 320 2.44 -16.04 27.66
C THR A 320 1.39 -15.85 26.56
N GLY A 321 0.18 -16.36 26.81
CA GLY A 321 -0.96 -16.29 25.87
C GLY A 321 -0.92 -17.31 24.73
N ARG A 322 0.20 -18.03 24.53
CA ARG A 322 0.34 -19.03 23.46
C ARG A 322 -0.67 -20.17 23.56
N ARG A 323 -0.97 -20.63 24.78
CA ARG A 323 -1.94 -21.70 25.03
C ARG A 323 -3.35 -21.34 24.59
N GLU A 324 -3.77 -20.08 24.79
CA GLU A 324 -5.09 -19.62 24.39
C GLU A 324 -5.22 -19.58 22.87
N LEU A 325 -4.18 -19.07 22.19
CA LEU A 325 -4.09 -19.11 20.73
C LEU A 325 -4.15 -20.55 20.21
N ASP A 326 -3.30 -21.44 20.73
CA ASP A 326 -3.25 -22.84 20.32
C ASP A 326 -4.60 -23.57 20.51
N LEU A 327 -5.35 -23.25 21.57
CA LEU A 327 -6.70 -23.77 21.81
C LEU A 327 -7.73 -23.23 20.81
N MET A 328 -7.70 -21.93 20.52
CA MET A 328 -8.54 -21.33 19.49
C MET A 328 -8.32 -22.05 18.15
N ASP A 329 -7.07 -22.29 17.77
CA ASP A 329 -6.75 -22.98 16.52
C ASP A 329 -7.20 -24.44 16.49
N ALA A 330 -7.19 -25.12 17.64
CA ALA A 330 -7.71 -26.48 17.74
C ALA A 330 -9.22 -26.49 17.49
N MET A 331 -9.95 -25.57 18.12
CA MET A 331 -11.40 -25.42 17.94
C MET A 331 -11.77 -25.03 16.50
N GLU A 332 -10.99 -24.16 15.86
CA GLU A 332 -11.25 -23.77 14.49
C GLU A 332 -10.92 -24.87 13.47
N ARG A 333 -9.89 -25.69 13.74
CA ARG A 333 -9.59 -26.90 12.96
C ARG A 333 -10.69 -27.96 13.04
N GLU A 334 -11.33 -28.11 14.19
CA GLU A 334 -12.47 -29.02 14.36
C GLU A 334 -13.70 -28.56 13.57
N LYS A 335 -13.89 -27.24 13.39
CA LYS A 335 -14.97 -26.68 12.58
C LYS A 335 -14.73 -26.80 11.07
N GLU A 336 -13.51 -27.09 10.62
CA GLU A 336 -13.21 -27.22 9.18
C GLU A 336 -13.80 -28.51 8.58
N VAL A 337 -14.96 -28.37 7.92
CA VAL A 337 -15.49 -29.42 7.03
C VAL A 337 -14.66 -29.42 5.73
N LYS A 338 -13.81 -30.43 5.53
CA LYS A 338 -13.03 -30.59 4.29
C LYS A 338 -13.98 -30.77 3.10
N PRO A 339 -13.90 -29.92 2.04
CA PRO A 339 -14.79 -30.05 0.89
C PRO A 339 -14.50 -31.35 0.13
N VAL A 340 -15.53 -32.19 -0.03
CA VAL A 340 -15.47 -33.48 -0.72
C VAL A 340 -16.02 -33.31 -2.14
N GLY A 341 -15.16 -33.51 -3.14
CA GLY A 341 -15.53 -33.48 -4.57
C GLY A 341 -14.94 -32.32 -5.37
N LYS A 342 -14.77 -32.53 -6.69
CA LYS A 342 -14.18 -31.53 -7.61
C LYS A 342 -15.03 -30.25 -7.73
N LEU A 343 -16.36 -30.38 -7.71
CA LEU A 343 -17.29 -29.25 -7.80
C LEU A 343 -17.33 -28.44 -6.51
N GLN A 344 -17.32 -29.08 -5.34
CA GLN A 344 -17.19 -28.37 -4.06
C GLN A 344 -15.83 -27.71 -3.91
N LYS A 345 -14.73 -28.33 -4.39
CA LYS A 345 -13.41 -27.68 -4.42
C LYS A 345 -13.40 -26.46 -5.35
N PHE A 346 -14.06 -26.53 -6.51
CA PHE A 346 -14.22 -25.38 -7.41
C PHE A 346 -15.12 -24.30 -6.80
N LEU A 347 -16.29 -24.64 -6.26
CA LEU A 347 -17.19 -23.70 -5.60
C LEU A 347 -16.58 -23.09 -4.34
N HIS A 348 -15.79 -23.85 -3.58
CA HIS A 348 -15.04 -23.36 -2.43
C HIS A 348 -13.89 -22.45 -2.89
N TRP A 349 -13.20 -22.79 -3.99
CA TRP A 349 -12.22 -21.92 -4.62
C TRP A 349 -12.87 -20.60 -5.09
N VAL A 350 -13.98 -20.65 -5.83
CA VAL A 350 -14.78 -19.50 -6.27
C VAL A 350 -15.29 -18.68 -5.08
N ARG A 351 -15.84 -19.32 -4.04
CA ARG A 351 -16.33 -18.67 -2.81
C ARG A 351 -15.20 -18.08 -1.96
N PHE A 352 -13.95 -18.51 -2.11
CA PHE A 352 -12.79 -17.88 -1.47
C PHE A 352 -12.11 -16.84 -2.37
N PHE A 353 -12.36 -16.88 -3.69
CA PHE A 353 -11.80 -15.95 -4.67
C PHE A 353 -12.72 -14.74 -4.85
N LEU A 354 -14.04 -14.92 -4.95
CA LEU A 354 -15.02 -13.84 -5.17
C LEU A 354 -15.09 -12.82 -4.03
N PRO A 355 -15.21 -13.20 -2.74
CA PRO A 355 -15.18 -12.22 -1.66
C PRO A 355 -13.78 -11.65 -1.46
N PHE A 356 -12.71 -12.36 -1.82
CA PHE A 356 -11.37 -11.76 -1.85
C PHE A 356 -11.24 -10.77 -3.01
N MET A 357 -11.96 -10.98 -4.12
CA MET A 357 -12.04 -10.05 -5.24
C MET A 357 -12.96 -8.87 -4.91
N LEU A 358 -14.04 -9.06 -4.14
CA LEU A 358 -14.90 -7.98 -3.61
C LEU A 358 -14.18 -7.20 -2.52
N ILE A 359 -13.49 -7.86 -1.58
CA ILE A 359 -12.61 -7.24 -0.58
C ILE A 359 -11.41 -6.57 -1.28
N CYS A 360 -10.87 -7.13 -2.37
CA CYS A 360 -9.86 -6.46 -3.20
C CYS A 360 -10.45 -5.36 -4.09
N HIS A 361 -11.74 -5.39 -4.42
CA HIS A 361 -12.45 -4.29 -5.07
C HIS A 361 -12.79 -3.20 -4.05
N ILE A 362 -12.83 -3.54 -2.76
CA ILE A 362 -12.98 -2.65 -1.61
C ILE A 362 -11.61 -2.13 -1.14
N LEU A 363 -10.50 -2.84 -1.41
CA LEU A 363 -9.12 -2.46 -1.04
C LEU A 363 -8.23 -2.10 -2.26
N SER A 364 -8.84 -1.70 -3.37
CA SER A 364 -8.21 -1.13 -4.57
C SER A 364 -9.11 -0.06 -5.11
#